data_AF-A0A2V8QKD6-F1
#
_entry.id   AF-A0A2V8QKD6-F1
#
_cell.length_a   1.000
_cell.length_b   1.000
_cell.length_c   1.000
_cell.angle_alpha   90.00
_cell.angle_beta   90.00
_cell.angle_gamma   90.00
#
_symmetry.space_group_name_H-M   'P 1'
#
loop_
_entity.id
_entity.type
_entity.pdbx_description
1 polymer ?
#
loop_
_entity_poly.entity_id
_entity_poly.type
_entity_poly.pdbx_seq_one_letter_code
_entity_poly.pdbx_strand_id
1 'polypeptide(L)' 'GGHGMIFKRFDGQLMMALHQPNKNPNERARLFELEDTGETLKIKSSF' A
#
# COMPACT_ATOMS: atom_id res chain seq x y z
N GLY A 1 -7.30 -10.02 1.90
CA GLY A 1 -6.32 -9.03 2.35
C GLY A 1 -6.88 -8.33 3.56
N GLY A 2 -6.03 -7.87 4.45
CA GLY A 2 -6.36 -7.23 5.71
C GLY A 2 -6.40 -5.70 5.62
N HIS A 3 -6.22 -5.07 6.79
CA HIS A 3 -6.21 -3.63 7.02
C HIS A 3 -5.08 -2.94 6.24
N GLY A 4 -5.40 -1.85 5.54
CA GLY A 4 -4.45 -1.02 4.81
C GLY A 4 -4.20 0.30 5.53
N MET A 5 -2.95 0.77 5.55
CA MET A 5 -2.57 2.08 6.09
C MET A 5 -1.78 2.87 5.05
N ILE A 6 -2.13 4.13 4.85
CA ILE A 6 -1.44 5.06 3.94
C ILE A 6 -0.46 5.91 4.73
N PHE A 7 0.72 6.13 4.18
CA PHE A 7 1.76 6.98 4.78
C PHE A 7 2.64 7.63 3.70
N LYS A 8 3.41 8.64 4.09
CA LYS A 8 4.52 9.17 3.29
C LYS A 8 5.83 8.62 3.83
N ARG A 9 6.71 8.11 2.96
CA ARG A 9 8.09 7.77 3.33
C ARG A 9 8.94 9.03 3.49
N PHE A 10 10.17 8.87 3.96
CA PHE A 10 11.06 10.00 4.29
C PHE A 10 11.37 10.93 3.10
N ASP A 11 11.33 10.42 1.86
CA ASP A 11 11.48 11.22 0.63
C ASP A 11 10.17 11.92 0.17
N GLY A 12 9.07 11.75 0.92
CA GLY A 12 7.77 12.34 0.63
C GLY A 12 6.85 11.53 -0.27
N GLN A 13 7.31 10.42 -0.86
CA GLN A 13 6.50 9.59 -1.77
C GLN A 13 5.36 8.87 -1.02
N LEU A 14 4.18 8.82 -1.63
CA LEU A 14 2.98 8.19 -1.06
C LEU A 14 3.05 6.66 -1.16
N MET A 15 2.72 5.98 -0.06
CA MET A 15 2.82 4.53 0.09
C MET A 15 1.57 3.95 0.78
N MET A 16 1.32 2.67 0.57
CA MET A 16 0.37 1.87 1.36
C MET A 16 1.03 0.62 1.90
N ALA A 17 0.85 0.36 3.19
CA ALA A 17 1.10 -0.94 3.80
C ALA A 17 -0.23 -1.71 3.86
N LEU A 18 -0.25 -2.96 3.37
CA LEU A 18 -1.44 -3.81 3.38
C LEU A 18 -1.07 -5.21 3.86
N HIS A 19 -1.79 -5.71 4.87
CA HIS A 19 -1.64 -7.10 5.34
C HIS A 19 -2.22 -8.07 4.30
N GLN A 20 -1.44 -8.98 3.74
CA GLN A 20 -1.96 -9.97 2.79
C GLN A 20 -1.07 -11.22 2.66
N PRO A 21 -1.66 -12.42 2.45
CA PRO A 21 -3.08 -12.72 2.36
C PRO A 21 -3.80 -12.53 3.72
N ASN A 22 -5.14 -12.56 3.71
CA ASN A 22 -5.94 -12.61 4.94
C ASN A 22 -6.19 -14.08 5.29
N LYS A 23 -5.13 -14.79 5.69
CA LYS A 23 -5.14 -16.23 5.95
C LYS A 23 -4.08 -16.59 6.97
N ASN A 24 -4.50 -16.83 8.22
CA ASN A 24 -3.61 -17.18 9.31
C ASN A 24 -2.81 -18.46 9.02
N PRO A 25 -1.51 -18.51 9.34
CA PRO A 25 -0.63 -17.45 9.89
C PRO A 25 0.18 -16.70 8.80
N ASN A 26 -0.30 -16.71 7.55
CA ASN A 26 0.49 -16.30 6.38
C ASN A 26 0.44 -14.79 6.09
N GLU A 27 -0.27 -14.02 6.90
CA GLU A 27 -0.35 -12.56 6.85
C GLU A 27 1.05 -11.97 6.88
N ARG A 28 1.28 -10.99 6.01
CA ARG A 28 2.52 -10.19 5.99
C ARG A 28 2.23 -8.83 5.40
N ALA A 29 3.01 -7.83 5.79
CA ALA A 29 2.94 -6.51 5.19
C ALA A 29 3.46 -6.56 3.76
N ARG A 30 2.66 -6.04 2.82
CA ARG A 30 3.11 -5.69 1.48
C ARG A 30 3.04 -4.18 1.30
N LEU A 31 4.10 -3.62 0.74
CA LEU A 31 4.23 -2.20 0.48
C LEU A 31 3.94 -1.94 -1.00
N PHE A 32 3.13 -0.91 -1.25
CA PHE A 32 2.79 -0.46 -2.59
C PHE A 32 3.08 1.03 -2.69
N GLU A 33 3.70 1.45 -3.78
CA GLU A 33 3.69 2.88 -4.12
C GLU A 33 2.29 3.28 -4.55
N LEU A 34 1.87 4.45 -4.12
CA LEU A 34 0.62 5.05 -4.55
C LEU A 34 0.88 6.30 -5.39
N GLU A 35 -0.03 6.55 -6.31
CA GLU A 35 -0.22 7.86 -6.95
C GLU A 35 -1.55 8.45 -6.48
N ASP A 36 -1.55 9.75 -6.21
CA ASP A 36 -2.76 10.53 -5.96
C ASP A 36 -3.22 11.12 -7.31
N THR A 37 -4.43 10.78 -7.73
CA THR A 37 -5.01 11.27 -8.99
C THR A 37 -5.78 12.58 -8.82
N GLY A 38 -5.79 13.16 -7.62
CA GLY A 38 -6.59 14.33 -7.23
C GLY A 38 -8.02 13.99 -6.77
N GLU A 39 -8.51 12.79 -7.08
CA GLU A 39 -9.84 12.29 -6.68
C GLU A 39 -9.75 10.97 -5.92
N THR A 40 -8.77 10.14 -6.30
CA THR A 40 -8.58 8.79 -5.77
C THR A 40 -7.11 8.48 -5.62
N LEU A 41 -6.79 7.39 -4.93
CA LEU A 41 -5.45 6.85 -4.86
C LEU A 41 -5.37 5.57 -5.70
N LYS A 42 -4.31 5.43 -6.50
CA LYS A 42 -4.05 4.22 -7.29
C LYS A 42 -2.71 3.62 -6.90
N ILE A 43 -2.61 2.30 -7.00
CA ILE A 43 -1.32 1.61 -6.89
C ILE A 43 -0.56 1.88 -8.17
N LYS A 44 0.69 2.37 -8.06
CA LYS A 44 1.55 2.53 -9.23
C LYS A 44 1.94 1.16 -9.74
N SER A 45 1.64 0.88 -11.00
CA SER A 45 2.12 -0.31 -11.68
C SER A 45 3.64 -0.24 -11.81
N SER A 46 4.35 -1.22 -11.27
CA SER A 46 5.75 -1.45 -11.62
C SER A 46 5.77 -2.22 -12.94
N PHE A 47 6.38 -1.68 -13.99
CA PHE A 47 6.71 -2.42 -15.20
C PHE A 47 7.82 -3.44 -14.91
#